data_AF-A0AAE3GTE3-F1
#
_entry.id   AF-A0AAE3GTE3-F1
#
_cell.length_a   1.000
_cell.length_b   1.000
_cell.length_c   1.000
_cell.angle_alpha   90.00
_cell.angle_beta   90.00
_cell.angle_gamma   90.00
#
_symmetry.space_group_name_H-M   'P 1'
#
loop_
_entity.id
_entity.type
_entity.pdbx_description
1 polymer ?
#
loop_
_entity_poly.entity_id
_entity_poly.type
_entity_poly.pdbx_seq_one_letter_code
_entity_poly.pdbx_strand_id
1 'polypeptide(L)'
;MWNLEGKELLTLTGHKDIVFSISFSPDGETIASGSGDGKIILWNLNLDRLMEKGCRWVGDYLKYNPNVSDSDRHLCEGIVATDG
;
A
#
# COMPACT_ATOMS: atom_id res chain seq x y z
N MET A 1 -7.65 -8.28 0.33
CA MET A 1 -6.36 -7.94 -0.31
C MET A 1 -5.36 -9.04 -0.01
N TRP A 2 -4.60 -9.46 -1.01
CA TRP A 2 -3.63 -10.56 -0.90
C TRP A 2 -2.28 -10.12 -1.47
N ASN A 3 -1.21 -10.77 -1.03
CA ASN A 3 0.07 -10.66 -1.73
C ASN A 3 0.10 -11.62 -2.95
N LEU A 4 1.17 -11.54 -3.74
CA LEU A 4 1.35 -12.39 -4.93
C LEU A 4 1.51 -13.89 -4.61
N GLU A 5 1.75 -14.24 -3.35
CA GLU A 5 1.83 -15.62 -2.85
C GLU A 5 0.45 -16.15 -2.42
N GLY A 6 -0.61 -15.35 -2.56
CA GLY A 6 -1.98 -15.70 -2.16
C GLY A 6 -2.25 -15.55 -0.67
N LYS A 7 -1.33 -15.01 0.13
CA LYS A 7 -1.53 -14.75 1.55
C LYS A 7 -2.43 -13.52 1.73
N GLU A 8 -3.47 -13.67 2.54
CA GLU A 8 -4.34 -12.57 2.93
C GLU A 8 -3.58 -11.51 3.74
N LEU A 9 -3.71 -10.24 3.33
CA LEU A 9 -3.13 -9.08 3.99
C LEU A 9 -4.18 -8.29 4.79
N LEU A 10 -5.37 -8.12 4.21
CA LEU A 10 -6.44 -7.30 4.78
C LEU A 10 -7.80 -7.71 4.20
N THR A 11 -8.80 -7.80 5.07
CA THR A 11 -10.21 -7.93 4.71
C THR A 11 -10.96 -6.69 5.16
N LEU A 12 -11.68 -6.04 4.23
CA LEU A 12 -12.45 -4.83 4.48
C LEU A 12 -13.90 -5.21 4.76
N THR A 13 -14.28 -5.19 6.03
CA THR A 13 -15.63 -5.59 6.49
C THR A 13 -16.39 -4.36 6.96
N GLY A 14 -17.57 -4.10 6.39
CA GLY A 14 -18.42 -3.00 6.86
C GLY A 14 -19.75 -2.82 6.13
N HIS A 15 -19.79 -3.09 4.82
CA HIS A 15 -21.04 -3.06 4.08
C HIS A 15 -21.98 -4.18 4.54
N LYS A 16 -23.29 -3.87 4.57
CA LYS A 16 -24.34 -4.80 5.02
C LYS A 16 -25.13 -5.43 3.88
N ASP A 17 -24.82 -5.05 2.65
CA ASP A 17 -25.44 -5.57 1.44
C ASP A 17 -24.39 -5.65 0.31
N ILE A 18 -24.79 -6.14 -0.87
CA ILE A 18 -23.96 -6.33 -2.05
C ILE A 18 -23.18 -5.05 -2.37
N VAL A 19 -21.86 -5.18 -2.50
CA VAL A 19 -20.99 -4.12 -3.01
C VAL A 19 -21.05 -4.14 -4.53
N PHE A 20 -21.50 -3.04 -5.15
CA PHE A 20 -21.67 -2.95 -6.59
C PHE A 20 -20.45 -2.36 -7.31
N SER A 21 -19.66 -1.54 -6.60
CA SER A 21 -18.52 -0.85 -7.20
C SER A 21 -17.43 -0.60 -6.17
N ILE A 22 -16.19 -0.65 -6.64
CA ILE A 22 -14.98 -0.26 -5.91
C ILE A 22 -14.09 0.60 -6.80
N SER A 23 -13.39 1.56 -6.20
CA SER A 23 -12.41 2.40 -6.90
C SER A 23 -11.24 2.74 -5.98
N PHE A 24 -10.04 2.79 -6.53
CA PHE A 24 -8.85 3.29 -5.85
C PHE A 24 -8.69 4.78 -6.10
N SER A 25 -8.26 5.53 -5.09
CA SER A 25 -7.74 6.87 -5.31
C SER A 25 -6.48 6.81 -6.18
N PRO A 26 -6.17 7.87 -6.96
CA PRO A 26 -4.99 7.90 -7.81
C PRO A 26 -3.66 7.77 -7.05
N ASP A 27 -3.62 8.19 -5.79
CA ASP A 27 -2.46 8.02 -4.89
C ASP A 27 -2.36 6.61 -4.29
N GLY A 28 -3.39 5.78 -4.45
CA GLY A 28 -3.42 4.41 -3.91
C GLY A 28 -3.65 4.31 -2.39
N GLU A 29 -3.86 5.43 -1.69
CA GLU A 29 -4.01 5.45 -0.23
C GLU A 29 -5.43 5.16 0.24
N THR A 30 -6.43 5.28 -0.65
CA THR A 30 -7.84 5.15 -0.30
C THR A 30 -8.59 4.25 -1.28
N ILE A 31 -9.44 3.38 -0.75
CA ILE A 31 -10.48 2.68 -1.54
C ILE A 31 -11.84 3.29 -1.23
N ALA A 32 -12.61 3.61 -2.26
CA ALA A 32 -14.03 3.88 -2.14
C ALA A 32 -14.84 2.64 -2.54
N SER A 33 -15.82 2.26 -1.72
CA SER A 33 -16.78 1.19 -2.05
C SER A 33 -18.22 1.68 -1.92
N GLY A 34 -19.08 1.28 -2.86
CA GLY A 34 -20.52 1.57 -2.86
C GLY A 34 -21.36 0.29 -2.83
N SER A 35 -22.43 0.28 -2.03
CA SER A 35 -23.24 -0.91 -1.76
C SER A 35 -24.75 -0.63 -1.83
N GLY A 36 -25.53 -1.69 -2.00
CA GLY A 36 -26.99 -1.67 -1.88
C GLY A 36 -27.51 -1.25 -0.50
N ASP A 37 -26.64 -1.24 0.52
CA ASP A 37 -26.97 -0.76 1.87
C ASP A 37 -27.15 0.78 1.93
N GLY A 38 -27.02 1.47 0.80
CA GLY A 38 -27.18 2.91 0.65
C GLY A 38 -25.98 3.71 1.14
N LYS A 39 -24.83 3.07 1.38
CA LYS A 39 -23.62 3.73 1.88
C LYS A 39 -22.48 3.70 0.87
N ILE A 40 -21.62 4.71 1.01
CA ILE A 40 -20.26 4.72 0.51
C ILE A 40 -19.34 4.61 1.72
N ILE A 41 -18.35 3.72 1.67
CA ILE A 41 -17.28 3.65 2.67
C ILE A 41 -15.95 4.01 2.01
N LEU A 42 -15.20 4.89 2.66
CA LEU A 42 -13.81 5.19 2.33
C LEU A 42 -12.91 4.43 3.28
N TRP A 43 -12.04 3.59 2.72
CA TRP A 43 -11.09 2.78 3.45
C TRP A 43 -9.70 3.39 3.27
N ASN A 44 -9.14 3.94 4.34
CA ASN A 44 -7.75 4.36 4.34
C ASN A 44 -6.87 3.10 4.41
N LEU A 45 -6.04 2.90 3.40
CA LEU A 45 -5.06 1.83 3.37
C LEU A 45 -3.80 2.32 4.08
N ASN A 46 -3.60 1.91 5.34
CA ASN A 46 -2.28 2.05 5.95
C ASN A 46 -1.32 1.08 5.25
N LEU A 47 -0.65 1.56 4.21
CA LEU A 47 0.37 0.83 3.46
C LEU A 47 1.78 1.08 4.00
N ASP A 48 1.94 1.95 5.00
CA ASP A 48 3.24 2.31 5.58
C ASP A 48 4.08 1.09 5.90
N ARG A 49 3.47 0.09 6.57
CA ARG A 49 4.15 -1.16 6.93
C ARG A 49 4.60 -1.99 5.72
N LEU A 50 3.88 -1.92 4.60
CA LEU A 50 4.26 -2.61 3.36
C LEU A 50 5.38 -1.84 2.65
N MET A 51 5.29 -0.51 2.60
CA MET A 51 6.33 0.36 2.06
C MET A 51 7.63 0.21 2.83
N GLU A 52 7.59 0.18 4.17
CA GLU A 52 8.74 -0.12 5.03
C GLU A 52 9.39 -1.47 4.72
N LYS A 53 8.58 -2.51 4.50
CA LYS A 53 9.09 -3.84 4.17
C LYS A 53 9.76 -3.85 2.81
N GLY A 54 9.13 -3.24 1.80
CA GLY A 54 9.71 -3.09 0.46
C GLY A 54 11.05 -2.37 0.53
N CYS A 55 11.10 -1.25 1.25
CA CYS A 55 12.31 -0.47 1.43
C CYS A 55 13.41 -1.20 2.20
N ARG A 56 13.07 -2.03 3.19
CA ARG A 56 14.04 -2.92 3.85
C ARG A 56 14.64 -3.96 2.90
N TRP A 57 13.87 -4.46 1.94
CA TRP A 57 14.35 -5.46 0.97
C TRP A 57 15.23 -4.83 -0.11
N VAL A 58 14.83 -3.68 -0.65
CA VAL A 58 15.52 -3.06 -1.79
C VAL A 58 16.61 -2.06 -1.35
N GLY A 59 16.64 -1.65 -0.08
CA GLY A 59 17.50 -0.57 0.41
C GLY A 59 18.99 -0.76 0.11
N ASP A 60 19.55 -1.94 0.42
CA ASP A 60 20.95 -2.23 0.10
C ASP A 60 21.21 -2.24 -1.41
N TYR A 61 20.26 -2.74 -2.20
CA TYR A 61 20.37 -2.71 -3.66
C TYR A 61 20.40 -1.27 -4.19
N LEU A 62 19.49 -0.40 -3.73
CA LEU A 62 19.48 1.02 -4.10
C LEU A 62 20.77 1.73 -3.68
N LYS A 63 21.30 1.41 -2.50
CA LYS A 63 22.49 2.05 -1.93
C LYS A 63 23.79 1.62 -2.60
N TYR A 64 23.96 0.35 -2.92
CA TYR A 64 25.27 -0.19 -3.33
C TYR A 64 25.37 -0.55 -4.82
N ASN A 65 24.27 -0.66 -5.56
CA ASN A 65 24.35 -0.97 -6.98
C ASN A 65 24.82 0.27 -7.79
N PRO A 66 25.91 0.17 -8.56
CA PRO A 66 26.41 1.29 -9.38
C PRO A 66 25.50 1.63 -10.57
N ASN A 67 24.59 0.73 -10.96
CA ASN A 67 23.68 0.93 -12.08
C ASN A 67 22.36 1.64 -11.69
N VAL A 68 22.21 2.01 -10.42
CA VAL A 68 21.04 2.74 -9.92
C VAL A 68 21.31 4.24 -10.03
N SER A 69 20.34 4.98 -10.58
CA SER A 69 20.41 6.43 -10.72
C SER A 69 20.44 7.11 -9.35
N ASP A 70 21.07 8.29 -9.26
CA ASP A 70 21.16 8.99 -7.97
C ASP A 70 19.78 9.36 -7.42
N SER A 71 18.79 9.67 -8.26
CA SER A 71 17.42 9.92 -7.80
C SER A 71 16.80 8.69 -7.15
N ASP A 72 17.00 7.50 -7.72
CA ASP A 72 16.40 6.27 -7.23
C ASP A 72 16.98 5.83 -5.88
N ARG A 73 18.18 6.32 -5.53
CA ARG A 73 18.79 6.09 -4.20
C ARG A 73 17.94 6.65 -3.06
N HIS A 74 17.12 7.65 -3.33
CA HIS A 74 16.31 8.36 -2.34
C HIS A 74 14.87 7.83 -2.26
N LEU A 75 14.49 6.79 -3.03
CA LEU A 75 13.12 6.24 -3.08
C LEU A 75 12.55 5.80 -1.73
N CYS A 76 13.44 5.45 -0.78
CA CYS A 76 13.07 4.97 0.54
C CYS A 76 13.27 6.00 1.66
N GLU A 77 13.71 7.21 1.33
CA GLU A 77 13.84 8.28 2.31
C GLU A 77 12.46 8.69 2.83
N GLY A 78 12.34 8.83 4.15
CA GLY A 78 11.07 9.16 4.80
C GLY A 78 10.08 8.00 4.99
N ILE A 79 10.39 6.80 4.46
CA ILE A 79 9.54 5.61 4.61
C ILE A 79 10.02 4.70 5.75
N VAL A 80 11.33 4.50 5.89
CA VAL A 80 11.90 3.69 6.98
C VAL A 80 12.32 4.63 8.09
N ALA A 81 11.78 4.46 9.30
CA ALA A 81 12.31 5.12 10.48
C ALA A 81 13.80 4.74 10.60
N THR A 82 14.68 5.72 10.62
CA THR A 82 16.10 5.47 10.90
C THR A 82 16.18 4.89 12.30
N ASP A 83 16.57 3.63 12.43
CA ASP A 83 16.96 3.05 13.70
C ASP A 83 18.11 3.92 14.25
N GLY A 84 17.84 4.64 15.34
CA GLY A 84 18.83 5.38 16.12
C GLY A 84 19.55 4.46 17.08
#